data_AF-G9L1F6-F1
#
_entry.id   AF-G9L1F6-F1
#
_cell.length_a   1.000
_cell.length_b   1.000
_cell.length_c   1.000
_cell.angle_alpha   90.00
_cell.angle_beta   90.00
_cell.angle_gamma   90.00
#
_symmetry.space_group_name_H-M   'P 1'
#
loop_
_entity.id
_entity.type
_entity.pdbx_description
1 polymer ?
#
loop_
_entity_poly.entity_id
_entity_poly.type
_entity_poly.pdbx_seq_one_letter_code
_entity_poly.pdbx_strand_id
1 'polypeptide(L)'
;PLKVQLPRTLLDMDTGVIEGGLNVTLTIRLLMHGKEVGSIIGKKGESVKKMREESGARINISEGNCPERIITLAGPTNAIFKAFAMIIDKLEEDISSSMTNSTAASRPPVTLRLVVPASQCGSLIGKGGCKIKEIRESTGAQVQVAGD
;
A
#
# COMPACT_ATOMS: atom_id res chain seq x y z
N PRO A 1 8.84 -9.24 -4.74
CA PRO A 1 7.82 -8.25 -4.31
C PRO A 1 6.50 -8.98 -4.01
N LEU A 2 5.87 -8.70 -2.87
CA LEU A 2 4.58 -9.27 -2.49
C LEU A 2 3.48 -8.53 -3.25
N LYS A 3 2.63 -9.22 -4.01
CA LYS A 3 1.40 -8.66 -4.59
C LYS A 3 0.26 -8.98 -3.63
N VAL A 4 -0.45 -7.96 -3.16
CA VAL A 4 -1.63 -8.10 -2.30
C VAL A 4 -2.82 -7.52 -3.05
N GLN A 5 -3.82 -8.36 -3.27
CA GLN A 5 -5.12 -7.99 -3.81
C GLN A 5 -6.08 -7.80 -2.63
N LEU A 6 -6.39 -6.55 -2.30
CA LEU A 6 -7.27 -6.23 -1.16
C LEU A 6 -8.75 -6.40 -1.55
N PRO A 7 -9.57 -7.13 -0.77
CA PRO A 7 -11.01 -7.13 -0.93
C PRO A 7 -11.58 -5.83 -0.35
N ARG A 8 -12.63 -5.29 -1.00
CA ARG A 8 -13.27 -4.01 -0.61
C ARG A 8 -13.76 -3.96 0.83
N THR A 9 -14.07 -5.11 1.43
CA THR A 9 -14.54 -5.23 2.82
C THR A 9 -13.44 -5.04 3.88
N LEU A 10 -12.16 -5.07 3.50
CA LEU A 10 -11.04 -4.87 4.44
C LEU A 10 -10.75 -3.39 4.72
N LEU A 11 -11.41 -2.47 4.00
CA LEU A 11 -11.30 -1.03 4.24
C LEU A 11 -12.20 -0.56 5.40
N ASP A 12 -13.07 -1.44 5.90
CA ASP A 12 -13.83 -1.25 7.14
C ASP A 12 -13.06 -1.79 8.36
N MET A 13 -11.72 -1.76 8.30
CA MET A 13 -10.92 -1.98 9.49
C MET A 13 -11.05 -0.74 10.37
N ASP A 14 -11.97 -0.86 11.32
CA ASP A 14 -12.12 -0.02 12.51
C ASP A 14 -10.75 0.55 12.89
N THR A 15 -10.69 1.88 12.85
CA THR A 15 -9.54 2.67 13.28
C THR A 15 -9.44 2.58 14.81
N GLY A 16 -9.31 1.37 15.34
CA GLY A 16 -8.87 1.08 16.68
C GLY A 16 -7.42 1.53 16.78
N VAL A 17 -7.24 2.85 16.91
CA VAL A 17 -5.99 3.45 17.35
C VAL A 17 -5.68 2.78 18.67
N ILE A 18 -4.75 1.84 18.64
CA ILE A 18 -4.11 1.33 19.85
C ILE A 18 -3.37 2.49 20.50
N GLU A 19 -4.05 3.24 21.38
CA GLU A 19 -3.46 4.21 22.34
C GLU A 19 -2.66 3.46 23.43
N GLY A 20 -1.89 2.45 23.03
CA GLY A 20 -1.05 1.61 23.87
C GLY A 20 0.36 1.60 23.28
N GLY A 21 1.19 2.50 23.78
CA GLY A 21 2.48 2.89 23.21
C GLY A 21 3.45 1.76 22.85
N LEU A 22 3.84 1.77 21.58
CA LEU A 22 5.21 1.46 21.16
C LEU A 22 5.59 2.53 20.14
N ASN A 23 6.64 3.30 20.41
CA ASN A 23 7.22 4.28 19.45
C ASN A 23 8.02 3.55 18.35
N VAL A 24 7.43 2.49 17.79
CA VAL A 24 8.05 1.69 16.74
C VAL A 24 7.92 2.46 15.44
N THR A 25 9.08 2.79 14.88
CA THR A 25 9.16 3.34 13.53
C THR A 25 9.11 2.17 12.55
N LEU A 26 8.03 2.13 11.77
CA LEU A 26 7.88 1.17 10.69
C LEU A 26 8.41 1.79 9.40
N THR A 27 8.89 0.95 8.49
CA THR A 27 9.23 1.36 7.13
C THR A 27 8.53 0.44 6.15
N ILE A 28 7.60 0.99 5.37
CA ILE A 28 6.84 0.27 4.35
C ILE A 28 7.31 0.74 2.99
N ARG A 29 7.67 -0.22 2.12
CA ARG A 29 8.02 0.06 0.73
C ARG A 29 6.91 -0.45 -0.16
N LEU A 30 6.25 0.46 -0.85
CA LEU A 30 5.25 0.19 -1.86
C LEU A 30 5.93 0.26 -3.21
N LEU A 31 5.59 -0.64 -4.10
CA LEU A 31 6.01 -0.61 -5.48
C LEU A 31 4.77 -0.46 -6.34
N MET A 32 4.75 0.52 -7.21
CA MET A 32 3.64 0.80 -8.12
C MET A 32 4.17 1.15 -9.50
N HIS A 33 3.32 1.15 -10.52
CA HIS A 33 3.74 1.65 -11.81
C HIS A 33 3.89 3.17 -11.80
N GLY A 34 4.74 3.68 -12.70
CA GLY A 34 4.98 5.10 -12.93
C GLY A 34 3.70 5.91 -13.22
N LYS A 35 2.67 5.26 -13.79
CA LYS A 35 1.36 5.87 -14.06
C LYS A 35 0.59 6.16 -12.77
N GLU A 36 0.44 5.15 -11.90
CA GLU A 36 -0.33 5.24 -10.65
C GLU A 36 0.35 6.23 -9.67
N VAL A 37 1.66 6.11 -9.49
CA VAL A 37 2.43 7.02 -8.62
C VAL A 37 2.38 8.47 -9.09
N GLY A 38 2.29 8.73 -10.40
CA GLY A 38 2.09 10.08 -10.94
C GLY A 38 0.79 10.73 -10.42
N SER A 39 -0.26 9.93 -10.30
CA SER A 39 -1.55 10.35 -9.73
C SER A 39 -1.44 10.61 -8.22
N ILE A 40 -0.76 9.73 -7.48
CA ILE A 40 -0.49 9.90 -6.03
C ILE A 40 0.35 11.17 -5.76
N ILE A 41 1.34 11.47 -6.60
CA ILE A 41 2.17 12.67 -6.50
C ILE A 41 1.31 13.94 -6.68
N GLY A 42 0.35 13.88 -7.62
CA GLY A 42 -0.51 15.00 -7.99
C GLY A 42 0.20 16.03 -8.87
N LYS A 43 -0.55 17.02 -9.36
CA LYS A 43 0.00 18.10 -10.20
C LYS A 43 1.08 18.87 -9.41
N LYS A 44 2.30 18.92 -9.94
CA LYS A 44 3.48 19.56 -9.31
C LYS A 44 3.88 19.00 -7.92
N GLY A 45 3.46 17.79 -7.57
CA GLY A 45 3.79 17.22 -6.26
C GLY A 45 2.99 17.78 -5.09
N GLU A 46 1.88 18.46 -5.34
CA GLU A 46 1.04 19.04 -4.29
C GLU A 46 0.41 17.95 -3.40
N SER A 47 -0.11 16.87 -4.00
CA SER A 47 -0.76 15.78 -3.26
C SER A 47 0.24 15.05 -2.36
N VAL A 48 1.41 14.65 -2.88
CA VAL A 48 2.44 14.02 -2.02
C VAL A 48 2.93 14.95 -0.90
N LYS A 49 3.04 16.26 -1.17
CA LYS A 49 3.42 17.24 -0.15
C LYS A 49 2.36 17.30 0.96
N LYS A 50 1.08 17.38 0.59
CA LYS A 50 -0.04 17.34 1.54
C LYS A 50 -0.06 16.03 2.32
N MET A 51 0.12 14.88 1.66
CA MET A 51 0.13 13.58 2.33
C MET A 51 1.28 13.48 3.35
N ARG A 52 2.45 14.01 3.03
CA ARG A 52 3.59 14.05 3.96
C ARG A 52 3.30 14.93 5.19
N GLU A 53 2.63 16.06 4.99
CA GLU A 53 2.26 16.99 6.05
C GLU A 53 1.12 16.44 6.93
N GLU A 54 0.07 15.88 6.32
CA GLU A 54 -1.12 15.36 7.00
C GLU A 54 -0.83 14.04 7.73
N SER A 55 -0.02 13.16 7.12
CA SER A 55 0.40 11.92 7.78
C SER A 55 1.49 12.12 8.82
N GLY A 56 2.34 13.15 8.67
CA GLY A 56 3.57 13.29 9.45
C GLY A 56 4.60 12.17 9.19
N ALA A 57 4.37 11.31 8.18
CA ALA A 57 5.28 10.24 7.81
C ALA A 57 6.37 10.75 6.86
N ARG A 58 7.54 10.13 6.90
CA ARG A 58 8.60 10.37 5.92
C ARG A 58 8.28 9.58 4.65
N ILE A 59 7.73 10.27 3.67
CA ILE A 59 7.44 9.73 2.33
C ILE A 59 8.65 10.01 1.43
N ASN A 60 9.26 8.95 0.89
CA ASN A 60 10.32 9.04 -0.10
C ASN A 60 9.90 8.30 -1.37
N ILE A 61 10.12 8.89 -2.54
CA ILE A 61 9.74 8.29 -3.82
C ILE A 61 11.02 8.05 -4.60
N SER A 62 11.28 6.80 -4.97
CA SER A 62 12.42 6.44 -5.80
C SER A 62 12.27 7.11 -7.17
N GLU A 63 13.27 7.91 -7.53
CA GLU A 63 13.41 8.48 -8.87
C GLU A 63 14.19 7.50 -9.74
N GLY A 64 13.62 7.11 -10.89
CA GLY A 64 14.25 6.21 -11.84
C GLY A 64 13.42 6.11 -13.11
N ASN A 65 14.07 5.89 -14.25
CA ASN A 65 13.44 5.70 -15.55
C ASN A 65 12.79 4.31 -15.71
N CYS A 66 12.57 3.61 -14.61
CA CYS A 66 11.97 2.29 -14.61
C CYS A 66 10.44 2.43 -14.61
N PRO A 67 9.70 1.54 -15.30
CA PRO A 67 8.24 1.56 -15.30
C PRO A 67 7.63 1.32 -13.92
N GLU A 68 8.42 0.80 -12.97
CA GLU A 68 8.06 0.58 -11.58
C GLU A 68 8.76 1.62 -10.67
N ARG A 69 8.01 2.30 -9.81
CA ARG A 69 8.52 3.22 -8.78
C ARG A 69 8.27 2.66 -7.40
N ILE A 70 9.20 2.98 -6.48
CA ILE A 70 9.11 2.54 -5.09
C ILE A 70 8.82 3.74 -4.20
N ILE A 71 7.70 3.71 -3.49
CA ILE A 71 7.33 4.68 -2.46
C ILE A 71 7.72 4.08 -1.11
N THR A 72 8.63 4.72 -0.40
CA THR A 72 9.07 4.32 0.93
C THR A 72 8.44 5.25 1.97
N LEU A 73 7.59 4.70 2.82
CA LEU A 73 7.00 5.37 3.97
C LEU A 73 7.80 4.96 5.20
N ALA A 74 8.31 5.93 5.96
CA ALA A 74 9.01 5.68 7.22
C ALA A 74 8.44 6.58 8.31
N GLY A 75 8.11 6.03 9.47
CA GLY A 75 7.55 6.81 10.56
C GLY A 75 6.89 5.95 11.62
N PRO A 76 6.31 6.56 12.66
CA PRO A 76 5.53 5.83 13.65
C PRO A 76 4.30 5.19 13.00
N THR A 77 3.79 4.11 13.60
CA THR A 77 2.62 3.36 13.11
C THR A 77 1.45 4.27 12.74
N ASN A 78 1.11 5.25 13.58
CA ASN A 78 0.02 6.20 13.31
C ASN A 78 0.24 7.01 12.03
N ALA A 79 1.46 7.46 11.80
CA ALA A 79 1.80 8.25 10.61
C ALA A 79 1.75 7.38 9.35
N ILE A 80 2.31 6.18 9.42
CA ILE A 80 2.28 5.23 8.29
C ILE A 80 0.85 4.84 7.94
N PHE A 81 0.00 4.56 8.93
CA PHE A 81 -1.39 4.17 8.68
C PHE A 81 -2.17 5.28 7.99
N LYS A 82 -2.03 6.54 8.46
CA LYS A 82 -2.62 7.71 7.79
C LYS A 82 -2.10 7.89 6.36
N ALA A 83 -0.78 7.80 6.16
CA ALA A 83 -0.20 7.91 4.82
C ALA A 83 -0.73 6.82 3.90
N PHE A 84 -0.82 5.59 4.39
CA PHE A 84 -1.28 4.43 3.63
C PHE A 84 -2.76 4.56 3.23
N ALA A 85 -3.62 4.97 4.16
CA ALA A 85 -5.04 5.23 3.88
C ALA A 85 -5.23 6.29 2.79
N MET A 86 -4.50 7.42 2.87
CA MET A 86 -4.54 8.47 1.84
C MET A 86 -4.06 7.97 0.47
N ILE A 87 -3.03 7.10 0.43
CA ILE A 87 -2.54 6.53 -0.84
C ILE A 87 -3.61 5.66 -1.47
N ILE A 88 -4.30 4.84 -0.69
CA ILE A 88 -5.37 3.98 -1.18
C ILE A 88 -6.54 4.81 -1.71
N ASP A 89 -6.95 5.84 -0.99
CA ASP A 89 -8.04 6.73 -1.40
C ASP A 89 -7.72 7.40 -2.75
N LYS A 90 -6.50 7.92 -2.90
CA LYS A 90 -6.01 8.49 -4.16
C LYS A 90 -5.92 7.47 -5.29
N LEU A 91 -5.53 6.23 -4.98
CA LEU A 91 -5.47 5.15 -5.95
C LEU A 91 -6.88 4.74 -6.42
N GLU A 92 -7.87 4.72 -5.52
CA GLU A 92 -9.26 4.47 -5.87
C GLU A 92 -9.85 5.60 -6.74
N GLU A 93 -9.56 6.86 -6.41
CA GLU A 93 -9.93 8.01 -7.26
C GLU A 93 -9.34 7.88 -8.66
N ASP A 94 -8.08 7.49 -8.82
CA ASP A 94 -7.43 7.33 -10.13
C ASP A 94 -8.08 6.21 -10.97
N ILE A 95 -8.38 5.09 -10.32
CA ILE A 95 -9.08 3.95 -10.96
C ILE A 95 -10.50 4.37 -11.39
N SER A 96 -11.19 5.14 -10.56
CA SER A 96 -12.53 5.65 -10.89
C SER A 96 -12.47 6.72 -11.99
N SER A 97 -11.43 7.55 -12.01
CA SER A 97 -11.22 8.63 -12.99
C SER A 97 -10.80 8.10 -14.36
N SER A 98 -10.08 6.97 -14.41
CA SER A 98 -9.76 6.28 -15.66
C SER A 98 -10.97 5.55 -16.28
N MET A 99 -12.11 5.46 -15.59
CA MET A 99 -13.27 4.64 -15.96
C MET A 99 -14.44 5.46 -16.56
N THR A 100 -14.18 6.56 -17.27
CA THR A 100 -15.27 7.36 -17.90
C THR A 100 -15.78 6.80 -19.23
N ASN A 101 -15.36 5.61 -19.69
CA ASN A 101 -15.65 5.20 -21.08
C ASN A 101 -16.04 3.73 -21.32
N SER A 102 -16.53 2.97 -20.34
CA SER A 102 -17.21 1.71 -20.63
C SER A 102 -18.24 1.35 -19.57
N THR A 103 -19.48 1.24 -20.02
CA THR A 103 -20.61 0.66 -19.31
C THR A 103 -20.32 -0.80 -18.93
N ALA A 104 -20.79 -1.21 -17.74
CA ALA A 104 -20.79 -2.56 -17.17
C ALA A 104 -19.53 -3.06 -16.41
N ALA A 105 -19.67 -3.10 -15.08
CA ALA A 105 -19.55 -4.32 -14.27
C ALA A 105 -18.21 -5.10 -14.18
N SER A 106 -17.06 -4.44 -14.22
CA SER A 106 -15.85 -5.03 -13.63
C SER A 106 -14.89 -3.96 -13.15
N ARG A 107 -15.04 -3.51 -11.89
CA ARG A 107 -14.08 -2.61 -11.25
C ARG A 107 -12.82 -3.44 -11.00
N PRO A 108 -11.73 -3.21 -11.75
CA PRO A 108 -10.54 -4.05 -11.66
C PRO A 108 -10.02 -4.01 -10.23
N PRO A 109 -9.59 -5.14 -9.68
CA PRO A 109 -9.26 -5.22 -8.27
C PRO A 109 -7.92 -4.48 -8.04
N VAL A 110 -7.86 -3.66 -6.98
CA VAL A 110 -6.66 -2.87 -6.65
C VAL A 110 -5.53 -3.77 -6.17
N THR A 111 -4.44 -3.87 -6.93
CA THR A 111 -3.25 -4.64 -6.53
C THR A 111 -2.21 -3.72 -5.91
N LEU A 112 -1.88 -3.92 -4.64
CA LEU A 112 -0.74 -3.25 -4.02
C LEU A 112 0.47 -4.18 -4.05
N ARG A 113 1.62 -3.69 -4.52
CA ARG A 113 2.89 -4.40 -4.36
C ARG A 113 3.66 -3.86 -3.17
N LEU A 114 3.96 -4.74 -2.22
CA LEU A 114 4.78 -4.45 -1.06
C LEU A 114 6.18 -5.06 -1.25
N VAL A 115 7.21 -4.25 -1.04
CA VAL A 115 8.61 -4.69 -1.06
C VAL A 115 9.04 -4.90 0.38
N VAL A 116 9.30 -6.15 0.71
CA VAL A 116 9.77 -6.54 2.04
C VAL A 116 11.11 -7.25 1.87
N PRO A 117 12.14 -6.91 2.67
CA PRO A 117 13.41 -7.63 2.64
C PRO A 117 13.19 -9.11 2.99
N ALA A 118 13.95 -9.99 2.33
CA ALA A 118 13.79 -11.45 2.48
C ALA A 118 13.91 -11.92 3.94
N SER A 119 14.74 -11.25 4.74
CA SER A 119 14.90 -11.53 6.18
C SER A 119 13.60 -11.37 6.98
N GLN A 120 12.73 -10.43 6.61
CA GLN A 120 11.43 -10.21 7.25
C GLN A 120 10.33 -11.05 6.59
N CYS A 121 10.49 -11.37 5.31
CA CYS A 121 9.54 -12.17 4.55
C CYS A 121 9.39 -13.58 5.14
N GLY A 122 10.48 -14.23 5.56
CA GLY A 122 10.43 -15.58 6.16
C GLY A 122 9.52 -15.66 7.40
N SER A 123 9.59 -14.65 8.28
CA SER A 123 8.74 -14.56 9.47
C SER A 123 7.28 -14.23 9.14
N LEU A 124 7.05 -13.38 8.14
CA LEU A 124 5.70 -13.05 7.65
C LEU A 124 5.00 -14.25 6.99
N ILE A 125 5.77 -15.11 6.31
CA ILE A 125 5.27 -16.34 5.68
C ILE A 125 4.97 -17.40 6.75
N GLY A 126 5.83 -17.52 7.75
CA GLY A 126 5.78 -18.56 8.78
C GLY A 126 6.33 -19.91 8.29
N LYS A 127 6.62 -20.81 9.23
CA LYS A 127 7.12 -22.16 8.91
C LYS A 127 6.11 -22.90 8.01
N GLY A 128 6.51 -23.27 6.80
CA GLY A 128 5.64 -23.95 5.83
C GLY A 128 4.53 -23.08 5.24
N GLY A 129 4.61 -21.75 5.37
CA GLY A 129 3.59 -20.84 4.85
C GLY A 129 2.31 -20.77 5.69
N CYS A 130 2.33 -21.25 6.94
CA CYS A 130 1.16 -21.26 7.82
C CYS A 130 0.62 -19.84 8.08
N LYS A 131 1.50 -18.87 8.31
CA LYS A 131 1.12 -17.51 8.69
C LYS A 131 0.55 -16.74 7.50
N ILE A 132 1.18 -16.83 6.34
CA ILE A 132 0.62 -16.21 5.12
C ILE A 132 -0.67 -16.89 4.67
N LYS A 133 -0.80 -18.20 4.89
CA LYS A 133 -2.04 -18.95 4.61
C LYS A 133 -3.17 -18.51 5.54
N GLU A 134 -2.88 -18.26 6.81
CA GLU A 134 -3.82 -17.68 7.76
C GLU A 134 -4.18 -16.24 7.36
N ILE A 135 -3.21 -15.39 6.99
CA ILE A 135 -3.46 -14.00 6.60
C ILE A 135 -4.38 -13.92 5.38
N ARG A 136 -4.12 -14.69 4.32
CA ARG A 136 -5.00 -14.70 3.13
C ARG A 136 -6.42 -15.20 3.45
N GLU A 137 -6.56 -16.11 4.42
CA GLU A 137 -7.84 -16.70 4.82
C GLU A 137 -8.62 -15.74 5.73
N SER A 138 -7.95 -15.15 6.72
CA SER A 138 -8.50 -14.18 7.66
C SER A 138 -8.84 -12.85 7.00
N THR A 139 -8.02 -12.38 6.07
CA THR A 139 -8.28 -11.10 5.35
C THR A 139 -9.16 -11.27 4.12
N GLY A 140 -9.31 -12.50 3.60
CA GLY A 140 -9.93 -12.75 2.30
C GLY A 140 -9.17 -12.15 1.10
N ALA A 141 -7.96 -11.64 1.31
CA ALA A 141 -7.13 -11.03 0.28
C ALA A 141 -6.32 -12.08 -0.49
N GLN A 142 -6.22 -11.94 -1.82
CA GLN A 142 -5.25 -12.75 -2.56
C GLN A 142 -3.85 -12.18 -2.35
N VAL A 143 -3.03 -12.89 -1.58
CA VAL A 143 -1.63 -12.55 -1.36
C VAL A 143 -0.74 -13.49 -2.17
N GLN A 144 0.10 -12.91 -3.03
CA GLN A 144 1.07 -13.62 -3.83
C GLN A 144 2.48 -13.17 -3.46
N VAL A 145 3.29 -14.14 -3.03
CA VAL A 145 4.70 -13.95 -2.74
C VAL A 145 5.48 -14.23 -4.01
N ALA A 146 6.21 -13.24 -4.53
CA ALA A 146 7.22 -13.53 -5.55
C ALA A 146 8.45 -14.11 -4.84
N GLY A 147 8.70 -15.41 -5.06
CA GLY A 147 10.02 -16.00 -4.88
C GLY A 147 10.92 -15.60 -6.05
N ASP A 148 12.22 -15.55 -5.81
CA ASP A 148 13.22 -15.58 -6.88
C ASP A 148 13.16 -16.95 -7.59
#